data_AF-A0A2A7MFE3-F1
#
_entry.id   AF-A0A2A7MFE3-F1
#
_cell.length_a   1.000
_cell.length_b   1.000
_cell.length_c   1.000
_cell.angle_alpha   90.00
_cell.angle_beta   90.00
_cell.angle_gamma   90.00
#
_symmetry.space_group_name_H-M   'P 1'
#
loop_
_entity.id
_entity.type
_entity.pdbx_description
1 polymer ?
#
loop_
_entity_poly.entity_id
_entity_poly.type
_entity_poly.pdbx_seq_one_letter_code
_entity_poly.pdbx_strand_id
1 'polypeptide(L)'
;MKNCRKKHDKNRLYTTGQSMGCMTSMYLNLKYPNLFAASLYVGGQWDTSKMGVLADDKFFYIVGEGDTKASVGMKYLKTVFESERAKFSTATWDGTWSQEEFTVADFLEKNLNLI
;
A
#
# COMPACT_ATOMS: atom_id res chain seq x y z
N MET A 1 20.30 -32.80 -5.47
CA MET A 1 19.73 -31.53 -4.98
C MET A 1 18.58 -31.85 -4.04
N LYS A 2 18.63 -31.43 -2.77
CA LYS A 2 17.49 -31.60 -1.84
C LYS A 2 16.38 -30.63 -2.27
N ASN A 3 15.23 -31.17 -2.66
CA ASN A 3 14.02 -30.39 -2.92
C ASN A 3 13.54 -29.77 -1.61
N CYS A 4 14.01 -28.56 -1.30
CA CYS A 4 13.51 -27.77 -0.18
C CYS A 4 12.24 -27.03 -0.62
N ARG A 5 11.13 -27.75 -0.87
CA ARG A 5 9.81 -27.11 -0.98
C ARG A 5 9.40 -26.69 0.42
N LYS A 6 9.77 -25.46 0.81
CA LYS A 6 9.16 -24.83 1.98
C LYS A 6 7.65 -24.72 1.71
N LYS A 7 6.84 -25.17 2.66
CA LYS A 7 5.38 -25.08 2.59
C LYS A 7 5.01 -23.62 2.86
N HIS A 8 4.65 -22.89 1.81
CA HIS A 8 4.23 -21.49 1.90
C HIS A 8 2.71 -21.42 1.95
N ASP A 9 2.19 -20.59 2.86
CA ASP A 9 0.76 -20.28 2.91
C ASP A 9 0.44 -19.27 1.82
N LYS A 10 -0.26 -19.71 0.79
CA LYS A 10 -0.61 -18.89 -0.37
C LYS A 10 -1.59 -17.77 -0.02
N ASN A 11 -2.32 -17.89 1.08
CA ASN A 11 -3.28 -16.88 1.54
C ASN A 11 -2.63 -15.79 2.41
N ARG A 12 -1.31 -15.89 2.67
CA ARG A 12 -0.53 -14.92 3.46
C ARG A 12 0.74 -14.51 2.73
N LEU A 13 0.64 -14.35 1.42
CA LEU A 13 1.69 -13.76 0.61
C LEU A 13 1.53 -12.24 0.62
N TYR A 14 2.59 -11.51 0.96
CA TYR A 14 2.59 -10.05 1.00
C TYR A 14 3.66 -9.52 0.06
N THR A 15 3.43 -8.35 -0.52
CA THR A 15 4.45 -7.65 -1.32
C THR A 15 4.74 -6.28 -0.76
N THR A 16 5.98 -5.84 -0.94
CA THR A 16 6.37 -4.47 -0.68
C THR A 16 7.48 -4.06 -1.62
N GLY A 17 7.60 -2.75 -1.83
CA GLY A 17 8.75 -2.18 -2.51
C GLY A 17 8.74 -0.67 -2.42
N GLN A 18 9.93 -0.09 -2.59
CA GLN A 18 10.14 1.34 -2.64
C GLN A 18 10.52 1.78 -4.06
N SER A 19 10.07 2.96 -4.47
CA SER A 19 10.35 3.51 -5.81
C SER A 19 9.97 2.52 -6.92
N MET A 20 10.90 2.09 -7.78
CA MET A 20 10.64 1.08 -8.81
C MET A 20 10.07 -0.23 -8.24
N GLY A 21 10.46 -0.64 -7.03
CA GLY A 21 9.88 -1.82 -6.38
C GLY A 21 8.41 -1.64 -5.99
N CYS A 22 8.00 -0.41 -5.65
CA CYS A 22 6.60 -0.06 -5.45
C CYS A 22 5.82 -0.23 -6.76
N MET A 23 6.37 0.30 -7.85
CA MET A 23 5.79 0.18 -9.19
C MET A 23 5.63 -1.28 -9.60
N THR A 24 6.63 -2.12 -9.33
CA THR A 24 6.57 -3.56 -9.58
C THR A 24 5.47 -4.23 -8.75
N SER A 25 5.34 -3.88 -7.46
CA SER A 25 4.30 -4.44 -6.60
C SER A 25 2.90 -4.06 -7.10
N MET A 26 2.69 -2.79 -7.46
CA MET A 26 1.43 -2.33 -8.06
C MET A 26 1.14 -3.06 -9.38
N TYR A 27 2.14 -3.19 -10.27
CA TYR A 27 1.98 -3.93 -11.52
C TYR A 27 1.57 -5.38 -11.28
N LEU A 28 2.17 -6.06 -10.30
CA LEU A 28 1.84 -7.44 -9.99
C LEU A 28 0.42 -7.58 -9.44
N ASN A 29 -0.05 -6.67 -8.59
CA ASN A 29 -1.45 -6.68 -8.11
C ASN A 29 -2.43 -6.43 -9.25
N LEU A 30 -2.13 -5.49 -10.15
CA LEU A 30 -2.95 -5.24 -11.35
C LEU A 30 -2.99 -6.45 -12.30
N LYS A 31 -1.86 -7.15 -12.44
CA LYS A 31 -1.73 -8.27 -13.39
C LYS A 31 -2.25 -9.59 -12.82
N TYR A 32 -2.12 -9.77 -11.51
CA TYR A 32 -2.49 -10.97 -10.77
C TYR A 32 -3.32 -10.59 -9.53
N PRO A 33 -4.58 -10.16 -9.72
CA PRO A 33 -5.47 -9.86 -8.59
C PRO A 33 -5.57 -11.06 -7.66
N ASN A 34 -5.59 -10.82 -6.34
CA ASN A 34 -5.61 -11.85 -5.29
C ASN A 34 -4.31 -12.68 -5.12
N LEU A 35 -3.22 -12.35 -5.82
CA LEU A 35 -1.93 -13.02 -5.58
C LEU A 35 -1.38 -12.68 -4.19
N PHE A 36 -1.54 -11.43 -3.76
CA PHE A 36 -1.09 -10.94 -2.47
C PHE A 36 -2.27 -10.67 -1.55
N ALA A 37 -2.14 -11.08 -0.29
CA ALA A 37 -3.12 -10.85 0.76
C ALA A 37 -3.16 -9.39 1.21
N ALA A 38 -2.00 -8.73 1.19
CA ALA A 38 -1.88 -7.27 1.35
C ALA A 38 -0.55 -6.75 0.78
N SER A 39 -0.49 -5.44 0.55
CA SER A 39 0.68 -4.77 -0.02
C SER A 39 1.13 -3.55 0.79
N LEU A 40 2.42 -3.22 0.74
CA LEU A 40 2.98 -1.97 1.25
C LEU A 40 3.73 -1.23 0.13
N TYR A 41 3.15 -0.12 -0.31
CA TYR A 41 3.68 0.75 -1.36
C TYR A 41 4.43 1.93 -0.74
N VAL A 42 5.67 2.17 -1.17
CA VAL A 42 6.50 3.26 -0.61
C VAL A 42 7.10 4.12 -1.72
N GLY A 43 6.79 5.41 -1.73
CA GLY A 43 7.49 6.42 -2.56
C GLY A 43 7.57 6.06 -4.05
N GLY A 44 6.49 5.53 -4.62
CA GLY A 44 6.41 5.20 -6.04
C GLY A 44 4.96 5.22 -6.51
N GLN A 45 4.73 5.46 -7.79
CA GLN A 45 3.40 5.52 -8.41
C GLN A 45 3.32 4.67 -9.67
N TRP A 46 2.10 4.35 -10.07
CA TRP A 46 1.81 3.74 -11.37
C TRP A 46 0.89 4.63 -12.21
N ASP A 47 0.49 4.13 -13.37
CA ASP A 47 -0.52 4.72 -14.25
C ASP A 47 -1.89 4.71 -13.57
N THR A 48 -2.35 5.89 -13.14
CA THR A 48 -3.61 6.08 -12.41
C THR A 48 -4.82 5.54 -13.18
N SER A 49 -4.83 5.58 -14.51
CA SER A 49 -5.94 5.05 -15.33
C SER A 49 -6.19 3.55 -15.12
N LYS A 50 -5.22 2.83 -14.54
CA LYS A 50 -5.28 1.40 -14.27
C LYS A 50 -5.46 1.07 -12.79
N MET A 51 -5.27 2.05 -11.90
CA MET A 51 -5.19 1.83 -10.46
C MET A 51 -6.54 1.62 -9.78
N GLY A 52 -7.67 1.85 -10.48
CA GLY A 52 -9.01 1.65 -9.90
C GLY A 52 -9.24 0.24 -9.34
N VAL A 53 -8.69 -0.79 -10.00
CA VAL A 53 -8.79 -2.20 -9.56
C VAL A 53 -8.15 -2.44 -8.18
N LEU A 54 -7.22 -1.58 -7.75
CA LEU A 54 -6.59 -1.71 -6.43
C LEU A 54 -7.58 -1.41 -5.29
N ALA A 55 -8.77 -0.86 -5.54
CA ALA A 55 -9.76 -0.60 -4.50
C ALA A 55 -10.31 -1.85 -3.82
N ASP A 56 -10.19 -3.00 -4.46
CA ASP A 56 -10.52 -4.30 -3.87
C ASP A 56 -9.36 -4.89 -3.05
N ASP A 57 -8.15 -4.34 -3.15
CA ASP A 57 -6.95 -4.83 -2.47
C ASP A 57 -6.75 -4.18 -1.09
N LYS A 58 -6.14 -4.94 -0.17
CA LYS A 58 -5.67 -4.43 1.12
C LYS A 58 -4.25 -3.88 0.99
N PHE A 59 -4.03 -2.60 1.28
CA PHE A 59 -2.67 -2.05 1.26
C PHE A 59 -2.46 -0.82 2.12
N PHE A 60 -1.20 -0.57 2.44
CA PHE A 60 -0.71 0.73 2.89
C PHE A 60 0.03 1.43 1.75
N TYR A 61 -0.17 2.73 1.61
CA TYR A 61 0.54 3.55 0.63
C TYR A 61 1.17 4.75 1.33
N ILE A 62 2.50 4.74 1.42
CA ILE A 62 3.30 5.74 2.11
C ILE A 62 4.05 6.57 1.08
N VAL A 63 3.88 7.88 1.13
CA VAL A 63 4.51 8.83 0.23
C VAL A 63 5.04 9.99 1.06
N GLY A 64 6.28 10.41 0.81
CA GLY A 64 6.79 11.66 1.38
C GLY A 64 6.12 12.85 0.71
N GLU A 65 5.68 13.85 1.47
CA GLU A 65 4.93 15.00 0.94
C GLU A 65 5.66 15.74 -0.19
N GLY A 66 7.00 15.79 -0.13
CA GLY A 66 7.84 16.37 -1.19
C GLY A 66 7.91 15.55 -2.49
N ASP A 67 7.44 14.30 -2.51
CA ASP A 67 7.37 13.49 -3.72
C ASP A 67 6.11 13.86 -4.53
N THR A 68 6.27 14.87 -5.37
CA THR A 68 5.19 15.39 -6.22
C THR A 68 4.67 14.37 -7.22
N LYS A 69 5.48 13.36 -7.60
CA LYS A 69 5.07 12.30 -8.52
C LYS A 69 4.22 11.27 -7.80
N ALA A 70 4.74 10.66 -6.74
CA ALA A 70 4.00 9.62 -6.01
C ALA A 70 2.70 10.15 -5.39
N SER A 71 2.70 11.42 -4.97
CA SER A 71 1.52 12.08 -4.40
C SER A 71 0.33 12.14 -5.37
N VAL A 72 0.55 12.16 -6.69
CA VAL A 72 -0.54 12.14 -7.68
C VAL A 72 -1.30 10.81 -7.62
N GLY A 73 -0.59 9.68 -7.59
CA GLY A 73 -1.20 8.36 -7.50
C GLY A 73 -1.99 8.15 -6.21
N MET A 74 -1.46 8.65 -5.08
CA MET A 74 -2.16 8.59 -3.79
C MET A 74 -3.44 9.42 -3.79
N LYS A 75 -3.41 10.65 -4.32
CA LYS A 75 -4.61 11.50 -4.45
C LYS A 75 -5.67 10.86 -5.34
N TYR A 76 -5.25 10.27 -6.46
CA TYR A 76 -6.16 9.56 -7.36
C TYR A 76 -6.86 8.40 -6.66
N LEU A 77 -6.12 7.53 -5.96
CA LEU A 77 -6.71 6.40 -5.24
C LEU A 77 -7.68 6.85 -4.16
N LYS A 78 -7.36 7.93 -3.44
CA LYS A 78 -8.29 8.54 -2.47
C LYS A 78 -9.63 8.89 -3.13
N THR A 79 -9.60 9.52 -4.30
CA THR A 79 -10.83 9.84 -5.06
C THR A 79 -11.60 8.59 -5.49
N VAL A 80 -10.90 7.54 -5.95
CA VAL A 80 -11.53 6.27 -6.30
C VAL A 80 -12.24 5.69 -5.07
N PHE A 81 -11.55 5.61 -3.93
CA PHE A 81 -12.10 5.04 -2.70
C PHE A 81 -13.32 5.82 -2.19
N GLU A 82 -13.29 7.14 -2.26
CA GLU A 82 -14.44 7.99 -1.94
C GLU A 82 -15.62 7.69 -2.88
N SER A 83 -15.37 7.55 -4.18
CA SER A 83 -16.42 7.30 -5.18
C SER A 83 -17.06 5.92 -5.04
N GLU A 84 -16.28 4.91 -4.67
CA GLU A 84 -16.73 3.53 -4.49
C GLU A 84 -17.22 3.24 -3.07
N ARG A 85 -17.11 4.23 -2.16
CA ARG A 85 -17.39 4.09 -0.72
C ARG A 85 -16.56 2.96 -0.09
N ALA A 86 -15.34 2.76 -0.60
CA ALA A 86 -14.37 1.83 -0.02
C ALA A 86 -13.94 2.33 1.35
N LYS A 87 -13.60 1.41 2.25
CA LYS A 87 -13.13 1.77 3.59
C LYS A 87 -11.64 2.09 3.54
N PHE A 88 -11.26 3.30 3.91
CA PHE A 88 -9.85 3.72 3.99
C PHE A 88 -9.63 4.71 5.12
N SER A 89 -8.36 4.96 5.43
CA SER A 89 -7.93 5.96 6.40
C SER A 89 -6.61 6.57 5.97
N THR A 90 -6.33 7.77 6.45
CA THR A 90 -5.13 8.55 6.10
C THR A 90 -4.55 9.20 7.34
N ALA A 91 -3.22 9.31 7.39
CA ALA A 91 -2.50 10.07 8.40
C ALA A 91 -1.25 10.71 7.79
N THR A 92 -0.80 11.79 8.42
CA THR A 92 0.42 12.51 8.06
C THR A 92 1.31 12.57 9.29
N TRP A 93 2.60 12.30 9.09
CA TRP A 93 3.62 12.44 10.11
C TRP A 93 4.66 13.45 9.64
N ASP A 94 5.10 14.31 10.54
CA ASP A 94 6.22 15.20 10.28
C ASP A 94 7.52 14.40 10.33
N GLY A 95 8.32 14.47 9.27
CA GLY A 95 9.61 13.79 9.20
C GLY A 95 10.68 14.35 10.14
N THR A 96 10.39 15.45 10.83
CA THR A 96 11.28 16.09 11.81
C THR A 96 10.93 15.76 13.27
N TRP A 97 9.83 15.04 13.51
CA TRP A 97 9.44 14.60 14.86
C TRP A 97 10.50 13.71 15.50
N SER A 98 10.62 13.83 16.82
CA SER A 98 11.40 12.92 17.67
C SER A 98 10.76 11.52 17.70
N GLN A 99 11.51 10.53 18.21
CA GLN A 99 10.98 9.18 18.34
C GLN A 99 9.81 9.11 19.32
N GLU A 100 9.82 9.94 20.37
CA GLU A 100 8.75 10.05 21.35
C GLU A 100 7.47 10.68 20.75
N GLU A 101 7.61 11.57 19.78
CA GLU A 101 6.50 12.19 19.04
C GLU A 101 5.96 11.27 17.92
N PHE A 102 6.77 10.34 17.42
CA PHE A 102 6.41 9.43 16.34
C PHE A 102 5.65 8.20 16.86
N THR A 103 4.31 8.28 16.92
CA THR A 103 3.46 7.12 17.23
C THR A 103 2.73 6.61 15.98
N VAL A 104 3.01 5.36 15.60
CA VAL A 104 2.26 4.64 14.56
C VAL A 104 1.18 3.74 15.17
N ALA A 105 1.36 3.33 16.43
CA ALA A 105 0.46 2.45 17.15
C ALA A 105 -0.98 3.02 17.21
N ASP A 106 -1.12 4.30 17.54
CA ASP A 106 -2.44 4.95 17.61
C ASP A 106 -3.19 4.90 16.28
N PHE A 107 -2.47 5.06 15.16
CA PHE A 107 -3.07 4.95 13.83
C PHE A 107 -3.49 3.50 13.55
N LEU A 108 -2.63 2.51 13.84
CA LEU A 108 -2.97 1.10 13.60
C LEU A 108 -4.16 0.65 14.44
N GLU A 109 -4.20 1.00 15.73
CA GLU A 109 -5.27 0.63 16.65
C GLU A 109 -6.63 1.20 16.20
N LYS A 110 -6.67 2.46 15.79
CA LYS A 110 -7.89 3.12 15.28
C LYS A 110 -8.41 2.50 13.99
N ASN A 111 -7.56 1.79 13.25
CA ASN A 111 -7.87 1.27 11.92
C ASN A 111 -7.91 -0.27 11.87
N LEU A 112 -7.95 -0.97 13.02
CA LEU A 112 -8.07 -2.43 13.06
C LEU A 112 -9.31 -2.97 12.33
N ASN A 113 -10.37 -2.17 12.24
CA ASN A 113 -11.61 -2.51 11.52
C ASN A 113 -11.48 -2.42 9.97
N LEU A 114 -10.33 -1.95 9.46
CA LEU A 114 -10.00 -1.90 8.04
C LEU A 114 -9.19 -3.12 7.57
N ILE A 115 -8.69 -3.95 8.49
CA ILE A 115 -7.71 -5.03 8.24
C ILE A 115 -8.39 -6.40 8.26
#